data_AF-A0A9I9EK78-F1
#
_entry.id   AF-A0A9I9EK78-F1
#
_cell.length_a   1.000
_cell.length_b   1.000
_cell.length_c   1.000
_cell.angle_alpha   90.00
_cell.angle_beta   90.00
_cell.angle_gamma   90.00
#
_symmetry.space_group_name_H-M   'P 1'
#
loop_
_entity.id
_entity.type
_entity.pdbx_description
1 polymer ?
#
loop_
_entity_poly.entity_id
_entity_poly.type
_entity_poly.pdbx_seq_one_letter_code
_entity_poly.pdbx_strand_id
1 'polypeptide(L)'
;MTKIPLQLLAHLIRRQCVSTDNNILLFNIEGNIVEFGLRDFCLITGLNCGEYPIEDVLDATEENESMVKQLFFRNNTSISRQELKTAFNYHCKSCTDEEELVKLTNLYFLYNVLIPKQNHNMLDLKHVKMLDDK
;
A
#
# COMPACT_ATOMS: atom_id res chain seq x y z
N MET A 1 19.30 10.11 13.04
CA MET A 1 18.78 9.35 11.88
C MET A 1 19.89 8.44 11.37
N THR A 2 19.68 7.13 11.45
CA THR A 2 20.69 6.09 11.20
C THR A 2 21.07 6.04 9.72
N LYS A 3 22.35 6.31 9.40
CA LYS A 3 22.87 6.29 8.02
C LYS A 3 23.03 4.87 7.45
N ILE A 4 23.06 3.86 8.32
CA ILE A 4 23.40 2.47 7.98
C ILE A 4 22.34 1.79 7.09
N PRO A 5 21.02 1.85 7.38
CA PRO A 5 20.02 1.20 6.53
C PRO A 5 20.00 1.74 5.10
N LEU A 6 20.16 3.06 4.95
CA LEU A 6 20.20 3.71 3.64
C LEU A 6 21.47 3.33 2.85
N GLN A 7 22.61 3.22 3.52
CA GLN A 7 23.87 2.81 2.89
C GLN A 7 23.82 1.34 2.44
N LEU A 8 23.22 0.45 3.24
CA LEU A 8 23.01 -0.94 2.88
C LEU A 8 22.08 -1.07 1.68
N LEU A 9 20.95 -0.36 1.68
CA LEU A 9 20.02 -0.34 0.56
C LEU A 9 20.70 0.15 -0.72
N ALA A 10 21.46 1.25 -0.64
CA ALA A 10 22.20 1.77 -1.79
C ALA A 10 23.26 0.78 -2.32
N HIS A 11 23.93 0.03 -1.44
CA HIS A 11 24.87 -1.01 -1.86
C HIS A 11 24.16 -2.19 -2.54
N LEU A 12 23.00 -2.60 -2.03
CA LEU A 12 22.19 -3.67 -2.63
C LEU A 12 21.68 -3.27 -4.02
N ILE A 13 21.13 -2.06 -4.17
CA ILE A 13 20.64 -1.57 -5.47
C ILE A 13 21.78 -1.54 -6.51
N ARG A 14 23.00 -1.16 -6.12
CA ARG A 14 24.15 -1.17 -7.04
C ARG A 14 24.59 -2.57 -7.48
N ARG A 15 24.16 -3.61 -6.76
CA ARG A 15 24.41 -5.01 -7.07
C ARG A 15 23.27 -5.65 -7.86
N GLN A 16 22.24 -4.89 -8.21
CA GLN A 16 21.12 -5.38 -9.01
C GLN A 16 21.61 -5.83 -10.40
N CYS A 17 21.17 -7.00 -10.81
CA CYS A 17 21.43 -7.59 -12.12
C CYS A 17 20.21 -7.41 -13.03
N VAL A 18 20.43 -7.58 -14.34
CA VAL A 18 19.34 -7.58 -15.33
C VAL A 18 18.54 -8.87 -15.16
N SER A 19 17.22 -8.73 -14.98
CA SER A 19 16.27 -9.84 -15.00
C SER A 19 15.52 -9.84 -16.33
N THR A 20 15.18 -11.03 -16.83
CA THR A 20 14.26 -11.21 -17.96
C THR A 20 12.79 -11.21 -17.52
N ASP A 21 12.53 -11.37 -16.22
CA ASP A 21 11.20 -11.29 -15.61
C ASP A 21 11.07 -9.99 -14.81
N ASN A 22 10.06 -9.19 -15.15
CA ASN A 22 9.76 -7.92 -14.49
C ASN A 22 9.32 -8.06 -13.03
N ASN A 23 8.92 -9.27 -12.62
CA ASN A 23 8.46 -9.59 -11.26
C ASN A 23 9.59 -10.09 -10.35
N ILE A 24 10.82 -10.15 -10.87
CA ILE A 24 11.97 -10.70 -10.17
C ILE A 24 13.11 -9.67 -10.15
N LEU A 25 13.62 -9.41 -8.95
CA LEU A 25 14.86 -8.67 -8.74
C LEU A 25 16.00 -9.65 -8.51
N LEU A 26 17.08 -9.51 -9.28
CA LEU A 26 18.29 -10.31 -9.12
C LEU A 26 19.40 -9.43 -8.52
N PHE A 27 20.16 -9.97 -7.57
CA PHE A 27 21.29 -9.29 -6.95
C PHE A 27 22.52 -10.18 -6.92
N ASN A 28 23.69 -9.63 -7.28
CA ASN A 28 24.97 -10.31 -7.10
C ASN A 28 25.54 -10.02 -5.70
N ILE A 29 25.47 -11.00 -4.82
CA ILE A 29 26.02 -10.94 -3.47
C ILE A 29 27.21 -11.90 -3.38
N GLU A 30 28.42 -11.33 -3.39
CA GLU A 30 29.68 -12.08 -3.26
C GLU A 30 29.85 -13.20 -4.31
N GLY A 31 29.39 -12.96 -5.54
CA GLY A 31 29.46 -13.92 -6.63
C GLY A 31 28.25 -14.85 -6.73
N ASN A 32 27.34 -14.80 -5.75
CA ASN A 32 26.09 -15.56 -5.78
C ASN A 32 24.94 -14.68 -6.28
N ILE A 33 24.17 -15.19 -7.24
CA ILE A 33 22.94 -14.53 -7.67
C ILE A 33 21.83 -14.89 -6.68
N VAL A 34 21.29 -13.89 -6.02
CA VAL A 34 20.15 -14.00 -5.11
C VAL A 34 18.92 -13.41 -5.80
N GLU A 35 17.82 -14.12 -5.67
CA GLU A 35 16.51 -13.74 -6.22
C GLU A 35 15.64 -13.12 -5.14
N PHE A 36 14.91 -12.08 -5.50
CA PHE A 36 13.80 -11.55 -4.73
C PHE A 36 12.62 -11.35 -5.68
N GLY A 37 11.64 -12.24 -5.61
CA GLY A 37 10.46 -12.23 -6.46
C GLY A 37 9.19 -11.75 -5.75
N LEU A 38 8.09 -11.68 -6.49
CA LEU A 38 6.75 -11.43 -5.93
C LEU A 38 6.40 -12.40 -4.79
N ARG A 39 6.83 -13.66 -4.87
CA ARG A 39 6.57 -14.65 -3.82
C ARG A 39 7.23 -14.26 -2.49
N ASP A 40 8.49 -13.84 -2.52
CA ASP A 40 9.23 -13.42 -1.33
C ASP A 40 8.62 -12.13 -0.76
N PHE A 41 8.23 -11.22 -1.64
CA PHE A 41 7.50 -10.02 -1.26
C PHE A 41 6.19 -10.35 -0.54
N CYS A 42 5.35 -11.22 -1.10
CA CYS A 42 4.10 -11.69 -0.47
C CYS A 42 4.37 -12.35 0.89
N LEU A 43 5.40 -13.19 0.99
CA LEU A 43 5.75 -13.87 2.24
C LEU A 43 6.18 -12.90 3.34
N ILE A 44 7.00 -11.90 3.00
CA ILE A 44 7.53 -10.93 3.96
C ILE A 44 6.46 -9.91 4.38
N THR A 45 5.63 -9.48 3.44
CA THR A 45 4.63 -8.43 3.68
C THR A 45 3.28 -8.99 4.12
N GLY A 46 3.01 -10.27 3.90
CA GLY A 46 1.68 -10.87 4.06
C GLY A 46 0.66 -10.42 3.02
N LEU A 47 1.07 -9.68 1.99
CA LEU A 47 0.18 -9.19 0.93
C LEU A 47 -0.05 -10.27 -0.13
N ASN A 48 -1.24 -10.26 -0.73
CA ASN A 48 -1.56 -11.10 -1.88
C ASN A 48 -1.32 -10.30 -3.18
N CYS A 49 -0.31 -10.67 -3.96
CA CYS A 49 -0.03 -10.09 -5.27
C CYS A 49 -0.50 -10.98 -6.44
N GLY A 50 -1.54 -11.80 -6.23
CA GLY A 50 -2.23 -12.54 -7.27
C GLY A 50 -3.09 -11.65 -8.18
N GLU A 51 -3.92 -12.26 -9.01
CA GLU A 51 -4.86 -11.52 -9.86
C GLU A 51 -5.76 -10.63 -9.01
N TYR A 52 -5.96 -9.39 -9.48
CA TYR A 52 -6.87 -8.46 -8.87
C TYR A 52 -8.29 -9.05 -8.91
N PRO A 53 -9.07 -9.01 -7.81
CA PRO A 53 -10.43 -9.52 -7.83
C PRO A 53 -11.22 -8.83 -8.95
N ILE A 54 -11.89 -9.63 -9.78
CA ILE A 54 -12.60 -9.19 -10.99
C ILE A 54 -13.62 -8.10 -10.62
N GLU A 55 -13.78 -7.13 -11.53
CA GLU A 55 -14.54 -5.88 -11.40
C GLU A 55 -15.97 -6.04 -10.83
N ASP A 56 -16.56 -7.22 -10.90
CA ASP A 56 -17.88 -7.55 -10.34
C ASP A 56 -18.00 -7.29 -8.82
N VAL A 57 -16.89 -7.26 -8.06
CA VAL A 57 -16.90 -6.86 -6.64
C VAL A 57 -16.97 -5.33 -6.48
N LEU A 58 -16.37 -4.57 -7.39
CA LEU A 58 -16.32 -3.10 -7.33
C LEU A 58 -17.63 -2.44 -7.80
N ASP A 59 -18.43 -3.16 -8.59
CA ASP A 59 -19.75 -2.75 -9.07
C ASP A 59 -20.88 -3.03 -8.07
N ALA A 60 -20.56 -3.53 -6.87
CA ALA A 60 -21.49 -3.65 -5.75
C ALA A 60 -21.90 -2.26 -5.24
N THR A 61 -22.84 -1.65 -5.95
CA THR A 61 -23.66 -0.49 -5.59
C THR A 61 -22.92 0.83 -5.42
N GLU A 62 -23.09 1.72 -6.40
CA GLU A 62 -22.89 3.17 -6.24
C GLU A 62 -23.77 3.78 -5.12
N GLU A 63 -24.72 3.02 -4.58
CA GLU A 63 -25.68 3.47 -3.57
C GLU A 63 -25.18 3.40 -2.12
N ASN A 64 -24.15 2.59 -1.83
CA ASN A 64 -23.60 2.48 -0.49
C ASN A 64 -22.37 3.36 -0.33
N GLU A 65 -22.54 4.45 0.42
CA GLU A 65 -21.47 5.37 0.74
C GLU A 65 -20.45 4.67 1.66
N SER A 66 -19.19 4.62 1.22
CA SER A 66 -18.08 3.96 1.91
C SER A 66 -18.05 4.25 3.42
N MET A 67 -18.03 3.21 4.25
CA MET A 67 -17.99 3.33 5.71
C MET A 67 -16.69 4.00 6.16
N VAL A 68 -15.57 3.64 5.51
CA VAL A 68 -14.28 4.33 5.68
C VAL A 68 -14.39 5.83 5.37
N LYS A 69 -15.13 6.23 4.33
CA LYS A 69 -15.37 7.66 4.03
C LYS A 69 -16.24 8.33 5.09
N GLN A 70 -17.26 7.66 5.60
CA GLN A 70 -18.13 8.20 6.65
C GLN A 70 -17.36 8.39 7.96
N LEU A 71 -16.64 7.37 8.41
CA LEU A 71 -15.96 7.34 9.70
C LEU A 71 -14.75 8.27 9.77
N PHE A 72 -13.96 8.34 8.70
CA PHE A 72 -12.65 9.01 8.73
C PHE A 72 -12.57 10.28 7.90
N PHE A 73 -13.47 10.47 6.93
CA PHE A 73 -13.36 11.54 5.92
C PHE A 73 -14.63 12.37 5.75
N ARG A 74 -15.64 12.20 6.62
CA ARG A 74 -16.90 12.96 6.59
C ARG A 74 -17.57 13.00 5.21
N ASN A 75 -17.46 11.91 4.45
CA ASN A 75 -17.98 11.80 3.08
C ASN A 75 -17.41 12.81 2.07
N ASN A 76 -16.17 13.27 2.28
CA ASN A 76 -15.51 14.12 1.30
C ASN A 76 -15.45 13.44 -0.08
N THR A 77 -15.79 14.19 -1.13
CA THR A 77 -15.78 13.73 -2.53
C THR A 77 -14.37 13.53 -3.07
N SER A 78 -13.38 14.17 -2.46
CA SER A 78 -11.96 13.96 -2.76
C SER A 78 -11.19 13.89 -1.44
N ILE A 79 -10.20 13.01 -1.39
CA ILE A 79 -9.35 12.82 -0.22
C ILE A 79 -7.92 13.00 -0.69
N SER A 80 -7.19 13.90 -0.05
CA SER A 80 -5.76 14.10 -0.26
C SER A 80 -4.93 13.15 0.61
N ARG A 81 -3.69 12.89 0.19
CA ARG A 81 -2.71 12.19 1.03
C ARG A 81 -2.47 12.87 2.37
N GLN A 82 -2.59 14.21 2.42
CA GLN A 82 -2.39 14.97 3.65
C GLN A 82 -3.57 14.76 4.61
N GLU A 83 -4.80 14.74 4.10
CA GLU A 83 -5.99 14.40 4.88
C GLU A 83 -5.91 12.96 5.39
N LEU A 84 -5.54 12.00 4.55
CA LEU A 84 -5.29 10.60 4.95
C LEU A 84 -4.28 10.51 6.11
N LYS A 85 -3.15 11.23 6.00
CA LYS A 85 -2.13 11.25 7.06
C LYS A 85 -2.66 11.88 8.35
N THR A 86 -3.50 12.91 8.23
CA THR A 86 -4.09 13.59 9.39
C THR A 86 -5.10 12.69 10.08
N ALA A 87 -5.99 12.06 9.30
CA ALA A 87 -6.96 11.09 9.78
C ALA A 87 -6.26 9.92 10.47
N PHE A 88 -5.25 9.30 9.82
CA PHE A 88 -4.50 8.20 10.41
C PHE A 88 -3.88 8.56 11.76
N ASN A 89 -3.18 9.70 11.86
CA ASN A 89 -2.52 10.12 13.11
C ASN A 89 -3.49 10.44 14.24
N TYR A 90 -4.70 10.89 13.91
CA TYR A 90 -5.76 11.15 14.88
C TYR A 90 -6.39 9.83 15.35
N HIS A 91 -6.89 9.04 14.40
CA HIS A 91 -7.66 7.83 14.68
C HIS A 91 -6.80 6.67 15.20
N CYS A 92 -5.51 6.56 14.88
CA CYS A 92 -4.65 5.51 15.43
C CYS A 92 -4.46 5.59 16.95
N LYS A 93 -4.83 6.72 17.58
CA LYS A 93 -4.77 6.92 19.03
C LYS A 93 -6.13 6.87 19.72
N SER A 94 -7.21 6.97 18.96
CA SER A 94 -8.55 7.23 19.50
C SER A 94 -9.66 6.33 18.96
N CYS A 95 -9.40 5.54 17.92
CA CYS A 95 -10.39 4.63 17.36
C CYS A 95 -10.48 3.35 18.20
N THR A 96 -11.71 2.97 18.57
CA THR A 96 -11.99 1.75 19.35
C THR A 96 -12.38 0.57 18.48
N ASP A 97 -12.68 0.80 17.20
CA ASP A 97 -12.99 -0.25 16.24
C ASP A 97 -11.71 -0.69 15.53
N GLU A 98 -11.24 -1.89 15.87
CA GLU A 98 -9.99 -2.44 15.34
C GLU A 98 -10.10 -2.75 13.83
N GLU A 99 -11.28 -3.14 13.35
CA GLU A 99 -11.48 -3.52 11.95
C GLU A 99 -11.39 -2.27 11.04
N GLU A 100 -12.09 -1.21 11.42
CA GLU A 100 -12.07 0.05 10.70
C GLU A 100 -10.70 0.74 10.77
N LEU A 101 -10.00 0.59 11.89
CA LEU A 101 -8.63 1.06 12.02
C LEU A 101 -7.67 0.29 11.11
N VAL A 102 -7.85 -1.02 10.93
CA VAL A 102 -7.07 -1.82 9.97
C VAL A 102 -7.34 -1.35 8.54
N LYS A 103 -8.59 -1.06 8.16
CA LYS A 103 -8.93 -0.48 6.85
C LYS A 103 -8.22 0.86 6.63
N LEU A 104 -8.28 1.78 7.59
CA LEU A 104 -7.55 3.06 7.53
C LEU A 104 -6.03 2.87 7.44
N THR A 105 -5.48 1.89 8.16
CA THR A 105 -4.05 1.55 8.15
C THR A 105 -3.61 1.02 6.79
N ASN A 106 -4.41 0.14 6.18
CA ASN A 106 -4.16 -0.38 4.84
C ASN A 106 -4.16 0.75 3.81
N LEU A 107 -5.14 1.66 3.90
CA LEU A 107 -5.20 2.83 3.02
C LEU A 107 -3.97 3.75 3.21
N TYR A 108 -3.58 4.00 4.45
CA TYR A 108 -2.39 4.78 4.79
C TYR A 108 -1.13 4.15 4.20
N PHE A 109 -0.95 2.84 4.36
CA PHE A 109 0.19 2.09 3.84
C PHE A 109 0.23 2.10 2.32
N LEU A 110 -0.90 1.80 1.66
CA LEU A 110 -1.02 1.81 0.20
C LEU A 110 -0.55 3.13 -0.39
N TYR A 111 -1.08 4.26 0.09
CA TYR A 111 -0.70 5.55 -0.47
C TYR A 111 0.69 6.00 -0.01
N ASN A 112 1.05 5.89 1.27
CA ASN A 112 2.30 6.49 1.75
C ASN A 112 3.55 5.63 1.51
N VAL A 113 3.39 4.33 1.27
CA VAL A 113 4.49 3.38 1.10
C VAL A 113 4.53 2.80 -0.30
N LEU A 114 3.40 2.28 -0.81
CA LEU A 114 3.38 1.55 -2.08
C LEU A 114 3.22 2.46 -3.30
N ILE A 115 2.31 3.43 -3.26
CA ILE A 115 2.04 4.33 -4.39
C ILE A 115 3.02 5.52 -4.37
N PRO A 116 3.85 5.71 -5.41
CA PRO A 116 4.78 6.82 -5.48
C PRO A 116 4.09 8.18 -5.29
N LYS A 117 4.68 9.04 -4.43
CA LYS A 117 4.15 10.39 -4.15
C LYS A 117 4.01 11.27 -5.38
N GLN A 118 4.81 11.00 -6.42
CA GLN A 118 4.89 11.84 -7.62
C GLN A 118 3.72 11.60 -8.57
N ASN A 119 2.99 10.49 -8.40
CA ASN A 119 1.96 10.08 -9.35
C ASN A 119 0.58 10.61 -8.99
N HIS A 120 0.24 10.76 -7.71
CA HIS A 120 -1.10 11.19 -7.29
C HIS A 120 -1.10 11.91 -5.93
N ASN A 121 -1.56 13.16 -5.88
CA ASN A 121 -1.81 13.87 -4.60
C ASN A 121 -3.19 13.52 -3.98
N MET A 122 -4.12 13.10 -4.84
CA MET A 122 -5.46 12.65 -4.48
C MET A 122 -5.51 11.12 -4.42
N LEU A 123 -6.39 10.60 -3.58
CA LEU A 123 -6.72 9.18 -3.56
C LEU A 123 -7.70 8.87 -4.70
N ASP A 124 -7.47 7.76 -5.41
CA ASP A 124 -8.50 7.06 -6.15
C ASP A 124 -9.51 6.47 -5.15
N LEU A 125 -10.78 6.87 -5.30
CA LEU A 125 -11.88 6.42 -4.46
C LEU A 125 -12.17 4.93 -4.60
N LYS A 126 -11.77 4.30 -5.71
CA LYS A 126 -11.87 2.84 -5.89
C LYS A 126 -11.09 2.11 -4.79
N HIS A 127 -9.90 2.59 -4.44
CA HIS A 127 -9.10 2.01 -3.36
C HIS A 127 -9.73 2.18 -1.97
N VAL A 128 -10.58 3.18 -1.79
CA VAL A 128 -11.29 3.38 -0.53
C VAL A 128 -12.46 2.40 -0.43
N LYS A 129 -13.24 2.25 -1.50
CA LYS A 129 -14.36 1.30 -1.58
C LYS A 129 -13.92 -0.15 -1.39
N MET A 130 -12.78 -0.55 -1.97
CA MET A 130 -12.20 -1.89 -1.80
C MET A 130 -11.98 -2.32 -0.35
N LEU A 131 -11.92 -1.37 0.59
CA LEU A 131 -11.70 -1.67 2.00
C LEU A 131 -13.02 -1.91 2.74
N ASP A 132 -14.15 -1.45 2.21
CA ASP A 132 -15.47 -1.67 2.79
C ASP A 132 -16.04 -3.05 2.43
N ASP A 133 -15.65 -3.62 1.30
CA ASP A 133 -16.10 -4.96 0.87
C ASP A 133 -15.38 -6.07 1.64
N LYS A 134 -16.02 -6.54 2.73
CA LYS A 134 -15.81 -7.84 3.35
C LYS A 134 -17.00 -8.31 4.17
#